data_AF-A0AAD6LIY0-F1
#
_entry.id   AF-A0AAD6LIY0-F1
#
_cell.length_a   1.000
_cell.length_b   1.000
_cell.length_c   1.000
_cell.angle_alpha   90.00
_cell.angle_beta   90.00
_cell.angle_gamma   90.00
#
_symmetry.space_group_name_H-M   'P 1'
#
loop_
_entity.id
_entity.type
_entity.pdbx_description
1 polymer ?
#
loop_
_entity_poly.entity_id
_entity_poly.type
_entity_poly.pdbx_seq_one_letter_code
_entity_poly.pdbx_strand_id
1 'polypeptide(L)'
;MAAMEIDTEKNLQRKKSTYQSLDETFEIQNETYRGQQYSQIYFARLHMMTTLLYSLVTHWKPHVPVCTVLELEEGKECIIVGTL
;
A
#
# COMPACT_ATOMS: atom_id res chain seq x y z
N MET A 1 61.93 -27.68 -12.10
CA MET A 1 60.82 -28.24 -11.29
C MET A 1 59.65 -27.30 -11.48
N ALA A 2 58.68 -27.68 -12.32
CA ALA A 2 57.48 -26.90 -12.60
C ALA A 2 56.38 -27.40 -11.67
N ALA A 3 55.91 -26.55 -10.76
CA ALA A 3 54.78 -26.79 -9.85
C ALA A 3 54.46 -25.45 -9.18
N MET A 4 53.25 -24.92 -9.15
CA MET A 4 51.94 -25.31 -9.68
C MET A 4 51.27 -24.00 -10.08
N GLU A 5 50.67 -23.92 -11.28
CA GLU A 5 49.68 -22.88 -11.56
C GLU A 5 48.52 -23.10 -10.59
N ILE A 6 48.46 -22.28 -9.53
CA ILE A 6 47.30 -22.21 -8.67
C ILE A 6 46.21 -21.65 -9.56
N ASP A 7 45.29 -22.54 -9.95
CA ASP A 7 44.04 -22.27 -10.63
C ASP A 7 43.52 -20.92 -10.14
N THR A 8 43.66 -19.90 -10.99
CA THR A 8 43.44 -18.49 -10.67
C THR A 8 42.20 -18.40 -9.81
N GLU A 9 42.38 -18.23 -8.51
CA GLU A 9 41.29 -18.03 -7.57
C GLU A 9 40.52 -16.85 -8.15
N LYS A 10 39.37 -17.13 -8.77
CA LYS A 10 38.49 -16.08 -9.26
C LYS A 10 38.19 -15.27 -8.01
N ASN A 11 38.86 -14.12 -7.89
CA ASN A 11 38.75 -13.18 -6.81
C ASN A 11 37.35 -12.58 -6.93
N LEU A 12 36.35 -13.35 -6.52
CA LEU A 12 34.95 -12.98 -6.55
C LEU A 12 34.74 -11.92 -5.48
N GLN A 13 34.91 -10.67 -5.88
CA GLN A 13 34.65 -9.55 -5.01
C GLN A 13 33.13 -9.44 -4.78
N ARG A 14 32.74 -9.43 -3.50
CA ARG A 14 31.35 -9.18 -3.12
C ARG A 14 30.93 -7.80 -3.61
N LYS A 15 30.07 -7.75 -4.63
CA LYS A 15 29.42 -6.51 -5.06
C LYS A 15 28.52 -6.02 -3.91
N LYS A 16 28.60 -4.72 -3.64
CA LYS A 16 27.74 -4.04 -2.68
C LYS A 16 26.70 -3.22 -3.46
N SER A 17 25.49 -3.18 -2.94
CA SER A 17 24.42 -2.28 -3.39
C SER A 17 23.91 -1.50 -2.19
N THR A 18 23.28 -0.37 -2.45
CA THR A 18 22.65 0.44 -1.40
C THR A 18 21.40 -0.28 -0.89
N TYR A 19 21.32 -0.45 0.43
CA TYR A 19 20.13 -0.88 1.14
C TYR A 19 19.63 0.30 1.98
N GLN A 20 18.32 0.54 1.95
CA GLN A 20 17.66 1.53 2.79
C GLN A 20 16.55 0.83 3.56
N SER A 21 16.60 0.90 4.89
CA SER A 21 15.48 0.47 5.74
C SER A 21 14.36 1.52 5.66
N LEU A 22 13.11 1.06 5.69
CA LEU A 22 11.89 1.89 5.74
C LEU A 22 11.07 1.59 7.00
N ASP A 23 11.71 0.98 8.02
CA ASP A 23 11.04 0.44 9.20
C ASP A 23 10.43 1.53 10.09
N GLU A 24 10.94 2.77 9.99
CA GLU A 24 10.43 3.95 10.69
C GLU A 24 8.92 4.18 10.46
N THR A 25 8.41 3.76 9.29
CA THR A 25 6.98 3.88 8.96
C THR A 25 6.08 3.01 9.86
N PHE A 26 6.64 1.94 10.42
CA PHE A 26 5.94 0.98 11.26
C PHE A 26 6.26 1.17 12.75
N GLU A 27 7.15 2.11 13.09
CA GLU A 27 7.50 2.41 14.46
C GLU A 27 6.36 3.16 15.16
N ILE A 28 5.88 2.60 16.27
CA ILE A 28 4.83 3.22 17.09
C ILE A 28 5.50 4.24 18.02
N GLN A 29 5.50 5.51 17.65
CA GLN A 29 6.17 6.56 18.43
C GLN A 29 5.27 7.23 19.49
N ASN A 30 3.97 7.40 19.21
CA ASN A 30 3.07 8.26 20.00
C ASN A 30 1.73 7.57 20.34
N GLU A 31 1.78 6.43 21.04
CA GLU A 31 0.57 5.77 21.51
C GLU A 31 -0.13 6.61 22.61
N THR A 32 -1.28 7.19 22.31
CA THR A 32 -2.20 7.71 23.33
C THR A 32 -3.49 6.89 23.32
N TYR A 33 -3.62 5.97 24.29
CA TYR A 33 -4.80 5.14 24.42
C TYR A 33 -5.99 5.96 24.91
N ARG A 34 -6.85 6.40 23.98
CA ARG A 34 -8.08 7.19 24.28
C ARG A 34 -9.39 6.41 24.05
N GLY A 35 -9.32 5.08 23.95
CA GLY A 35 -10.51 4.21 23.92
C GLY A 35 -11.26 4.09 22.57
N GLN A 36 -10.81 4.73 21.49
CA GLN A 36 -11.44 4.64 20.15
C GLN A 36 -10.48 4.15 19.05
N GLN A 37 -9.64 3.16 19.32
CA GLN A 37 -8.63 2.74 18.34
C GLN A 37 -9.24 2.10 17.07
N TYR A 38 -10.17 1.15 17.21
CA TYR A 38 -10.62 0.37 16.06
C TYR A 38 -11.50 1.15 15.07
N SER A 39 -12.42 1.99 15.55
CA SER A 39 -13.24 2.83 14.67
C SER A 39 -12.39 3.80 13.86
N GLN A 40 -11.33 4.35 14.46
CA GLN A 40 -10.38 5.24 13.78
C GLN A 40 -9.58 4.50 12.70
N ILE A 41 -9.23 3.23 12.90
CA ILE A 41 -8.57 2.42 11.87
C ILE A 41 -9.50 2.21 10.66
N TYR A 42 -10.75 1.83 10.88
CA TYR A 42 -11.71 1.66 9.77
C TYR A 42 -11.99 2.97 9.05
N PHE A 43 -12.12 4.07 9.80
CA PHE A 43 -12.31 5.41 9.24
C PHE A 43 -11.10 5.83 8.38
N ALA A 44 -9.88 5.73 8.92
CA ALA A 44 -8.67 6.11 8.19
C ALA A 44 -8.48 5.26 6.93
N ARG A 45 -8.67 3.94 7.03
CA ARG A 45 -8.59 3.02 5.88
C ARG A 45 -9.57 3.42 4.79
N LEU A 46 -10.85 3.58 5.13
CA LEU A 46 -11.86 3.96 4.15
C LEU A 46 -11.55 5.33 3.56
N HIS A 47 -11.25 6.33 4.37
CA HIS A 47 -10.99 7.70 3.91
C HIS A 47 -9.81 7.79 2.93
N MET A 48 -8.67 7.15 3.25
CA MET A 48 -7.50 7.14 2.38
C MET A 48 -7.78 6.39 1.07
N MET A 49 -8.42 5.22 1.16
CA MET A 49 -8.72 4.41 -0.02
C MET A 49 -9.78 5.05 -0.92
N THR A 50 -10.80 5.71 -0.35
CA THR A 50 -11.85 6.39 -1.11
C THR A 50 -11.27 7.45 -2.03
N THR A 51 -10.29 8.23 -1.58
CA THR A 51 -9.64 9.26 -2.41
C THR A 51 -8.97 8.65 -3.64
N LEU A 52 -8.24 7.55 -3.46
CA LEU A 52 -7.58 6.84 -4.56
C LEU A 52 -8.59 6.19 -5.51
N LEU A 53 -9.60 5.52 -4.96
CA LEU A 53 -10.62 4.82 -5.73
C LEU A 53 -11.49 5.78 -6.54
N TYR A 54 -11.81 6.96 -6.01
CA TYR A 54 -12.58 7.98 -6.75
C TYR A 54 -11.83 8.45 -8.00
N SER A 55 -10.52 8.65 -7.88
CA SER A 55 -9.67 8.96 -9.04
C SER A 55 -9.73 7.85 -10.10
N LEU A 56 -9.61 6.59 -9.69
CA LEU A 56 -9.65 5.45 -10.63
C LEU A 56 -11.03 5.25 -11.26
N VAL A 57 -12.09 5.42 -10.49
CA VAL A 57 -13.47 5.22 -10.95
C VAL A 57 -13.87 6.26 -12.00
N THR A 58 -13.47 7.52 -11.81
CA THR A 58 -13.75 8.57 -12.79
C THR A 58 -13.09 8.29 -14.15
N HIS A 59 -11.95 7.59 -14.17
CA HIS A 59 -11.33 7.13 -15.41
C HIS A 59 -11.97 5.87 -16.01
N TRP A 60 -12.47 4.95 -15.17
CA TRP A 60 -13.04 3.69 -15.64
C TRP A 60 -14.48 3.81 -16.18
N LYS A 61 -15.36 4.47 -15.40
CA LYS A 61 -16.79 4.61 -15.71
C LYS A 61 -17.23 6.07 -15.45
N PRO A 62 -16.82 7.03 -16.29
CA PRO A 62 -17.08 8.46 -16.07
C PRO A 62 -18.57 8.83 -16.03
N HIS A 63 -19.44 8.01 -16.62
CA HIS A 63 -20.88 8.26 -16.72
C HIS A 63 -21.71 7.65 -15.58
N VAL A 64 -21.12 6.77 -14.77
CA VAL A 64 -21.84 6.10 -13.67
C VAL A 64 -21.59 6.87 -12.38
N PRO A 65 -22.63 7.28 -11.65
CA PRO A 65 -22.45 8.05 -10.43
C PRO A 65 -21.83 7.18 -9.32
N VAL A 66 -20.92 7.79 -8.57
CA VAL A 66 -20.47 7.26 -7.28
C VAL A 66 -21.38 7.85 -6.22
N CYS A 67 -22.05 7.02 -5.43
CA CYS A 67 -22.94 7.47 -4.36
C CYS A 67 -22.68 6.71 -3.06
N THR A 68 -23.26 7.20 -1.96
CA THR A 68 -23.21 6.50 -0.68
C THR A 68 -24.29 5.42 -0.62
N VAL A 69 -24.11 4.45 0.27
CA VAL A 69 -25.11 3.37 0.50
C VAL A 69 -26.50 3.89 0.91
N LEU A 70 -26.59 5.12 1.42
CA LEU A 70 -27.84 5.76 1.82
C LEU A 70 -28.61 6.38 0.64
N GLU A 71 -27.96 6.55 -0.51
CA GLU A 71 -28.50 7.18 -1.73
C GLU A 71 -28.84 6.14 -2.80
N LEU A 72 -28.92 4.87 -2.43
CA LEU A 72 -29.27 3.80 -3.35
C LEU A 72 -30.73 3.92 -3.79
N GLU A 73 -30.94 3.87 -5.10
CA GLU A 73 -32.25 3.90 -5.72
C GLU A 73 -32.50 2.62 -6.52
N GLU A 74 -33.72 2.10 -6.43
CA GLU A 74 -34.09 0.88 -7.15
C GLU A 74 -33.98 1.08 -8.68
N GLY A 75 -33.34 0.11 -9.34
CA GLY A 75 -33.17 0.11 -10.80
C GLY A 75 -32.13 1.09 -11.35
N LYS A 76 -31.38 1.82 -10.50
CA LYS A 76 -30.30 2.71 -10.94
C LYS A 76 -28.92 2.08 -10.79
N GLU A 77 -28.13 2.07 -11.87
CA GLU A 77 -26.71 1.67 -11.80
C GLU A 77 -25.89 2.75 -11.08
N CYS A 78 -25.09 2.34 -10.10
CA CYS A 78 -24.20 3.21 -9.34
C CYS A 78 -22.94 2.46 -8.89
N ILE A 79 -21.94 3.20 -8.43
CA ILE A 79 -20.70 2.66 -7.87
C ILE A 79 -20.65 2.99 -6.38
N ILE A 80 -20.42 1.97 -5.56
CA ILE A 80 -20.22 2.11 -4.11
C ILE A 80 -18.75 1.84 -3.78
N VAL A 81 -18.17 2.71 -2.95
CA VAL A 81 -16.85 2.49 -2.35
C VAL A 81 -17.04 2.26 -0.85
N GLY A 82 -16.58 1.11 -0.37
CA GLY A 82 -16.75 0.71 1.01
C GLY A 82 -15.75 -0.36 1.44
N THR A 83 -15.86 -0.76 2.69
CA THR A 83 -15.11 -1.89 3.26
C THR A 83 -16.02 -3.12 3.27
N LEU A 84 -15.48 -4.28 2.87
CA LEU A 84 -16.16 -5.58 2.97
C LEU A 84 -16.09 -6.14 4.40
#